data_AF-A0A6M7TSK3-F1
#
_entry.id   AF-A0A6M7TSK3-F1
#
_cell.length_a   1.000
_cell.length_b   1.000
_cell.length_c   1.000
_cell.angle_alpha   90.00
_cell.angle_beta   90.00
_cell.angle_gamma   90.00
#
_symmetry.space_group_name_H-M   'P 1'
#
loop_
_entity.id
_entity.type
_entity.pdbx_description
1 polymer ?
#
loop_
_entity_poly.entity_id
_entity_poly.type
_entity_poly.pdbx_seq_one_letter_code
_entity_poly.pdbx_strand_id
1 'polypeptide(L)'
;MLDQIKGLHHVTSMARDARQNNDFFTHKLGLRRVKKTVNFDAPDVYHLYYGDEVGTPGSVMTYFPFPNIGKGRPGVGEVGTTVYSVPEGTLAYWEKRFADQGVNGVSREESFGEKRLRFAGPDGDGFALVEDKTDSRAPWAKGGIATDEAIRGFHSVSLRLKDGGATEELLKFMGYEEVDKSGNVRRLAVKNGNGADVVDIESLPTAAFADLGAGSVHHVAFAVENRAKQLEVRKALMDTGYGVTPVIDRDYFWAIYFRTPGGVLFEVATNEPGFDRDEDTAHLGEALKLPTQHQHLRPYLEQHLQKLEG
;
A
#
# COMPACT_ATOMS: atom_id res chain seq x y z
N MET A 1 2.06 -11.46 -22.33
CA MET A 1 2.80 -10.69 -21.31
C MET A 1 2.36 -9.25 -21.45
N LEU A 2 2.00 -8.63 -20.33
CA LEU A 2 1.64 -7.22 -20.23
C LEU A 2 2.90 -6.38 -20.03
N ASP A 3 2.89 -5.18 -20.61
CA ASP A 3 3.94 -4.17 -20.46
C ASP A 3 3.40 -2.83 -19.92
N GLN A 4 2.09 -2.77 -19.67
CA GLN A 4 1.36 -1.60 -19.17
C GLN A 4 1.61 -1.35 -17.67
N ILE A 5 1.88 -2.39 -16.89
CA ILE A 5 2.06 -2.31 -15.44
C ILE A 5 3.47 -1.81 -15.12
N LYS A 6 3.58 -0.77 -14.29
CA LYS A 6 4.84 -0.06 -14.00
C LYS A 6 5.34 -0.22 -12.55
N GLY A 7 4.73 -1.11 -11.78
CA GLY A 7 5.02 -1.32 -10.37
C GLY A 7 3.76 -1.29 -9.51
N LEU A 8 3.93 -1.08 -8.21
CA LEU A 8 2.86 -0.90 -7.24
C LEU A 8 2.26 0.50 -7.36
N HIS A 9 0.95 0.61 -7.19
CA HIS A 9 0.24 1.87 -7.12
C HIS A 9 -0.02 2.28 -5.67
N HIS A 10 -0.68 1.39 -4.92
CA HIS A 10 -1.02 1.62 -3.53
C HIS A 10 -1.23 0.30 -2.79
N VAL A 11 -1.18 0.34 -1.46
CA VAL A 11 -1.58 -0.78 -0.59
C VAL A 11 -2.72 -0.31 0.28
N THR A 12 -3.76 -1.13 0.44
CA THR A 12 -4.92 -0.80 1.28
C THR A 12 -5.07 -1.81 2.39
N SER A 13 -5.11 -1.32 3.63
CA SER A 13 -5.23 -2.12 4.86
C SER A 13 -6.46 -1.73 5.67
N MET A 14 -6.80 -2.52 6.68
CA MET A 14 -7.82 -2.14 7.66
C MET A 14 -7.18 -1.81 8.99
N ALA A 15 -7.78 -0.86 9.69
CA ALA A 15 -7.38 -0.46 11.04
C ALA A 15 -8.59 -0.50 11.98
N ARG A 16 -8.33 -0.43 13.28
CA ARG A 16 -9.40 -0.24 14.28
C ARG A 16 -9.70 1.23 14.51
N ASP A 17 -8.69 2.05 14.74
CA ASP A 17 -8.84 3.44 15.19
C ASP A 17 -8.21 4.42 14.19
N ALA A 18 -9.01 5.38 13.70
CA ALA A 18 -8.58 6.32 12.68
C ALA A 18 -7.57 7.35 13.22
N ARG A 19 -7.65 7.74 14.49
CA ARG A 19 -6.69 8.67 15.11
C ARG A 19 -5.34 8.01 15.32
N GLN A 20 -5.32 6.81 15.87
CA GLN A 20 -4.08 6.06 16.09
C GLN A 20 -3.41 5.71 14.77
N ASN A 21 -4.20 5.33 13.76
CA ASN A 21 -3.72 5.13 12.40
C ASN A 21 -3.10 6.41 11.82
N ASN A 22 -3.83 7.53 11.90
CA ASN A 22 -3.33 8.81 11.43
C ASN A 22 -2.03 9.23 12.11
N ASP A 23 -1.99 9.21 13.45
CA ASP A 23 -0.79 9.53 14.23
C ASP A 23 0.43 8.71 13.78
N PHE A 24 0.23 7.41 13.60
CA PHE A 24 1.30 6.52 13.15
C PHE A 24 1.89 6.94 11.80
N PHE A 25 1.04 7.17 10.80
CA PHE A 25 1.52 7.49 9.46
C PHE A 25 2.05 8.92 9.35
N THR A 26 1.40 9.91 9.98
CA THR A 26 1.81 11.31 9.85
C THR A 26 2.93 11.70 10.79
N HIS A 27 2.93 11.21 12.04
CA HIS A 27 3.93 11.60 13.04
C HIS A 27 5.05 10.58 13.15
N LYS A 28 4.75 9.28 13.24
CA LYS A 28 5.81 8.27 13.46
C LYS A 28 6.59 7.99 12.18
N LEU A 29 5.90 7.83 11.05
CA LEU A 29 6.52 7.61 9.73
C LEU A 29 6.79 8.90 8.94
N GLY A 30 6.18 10.03 9.33
CA GLY A 30 6.42 11.31 8.64
C GLY A 30 5.83 11.38 7.24
N LEU A 31 4.84 10.55 6.89
CA LEU A 31 4.14 10.61 5.61
C LEU A 31 3.11 11.73 5.60
N ARG A 32 2.78 12.23 4.42
CA ARG A 32 1.68 13.19 4.27
C ARG A 32 0.35 12.45 4.25
N ARG A 33 -0.65 12.88 5.02
CA ARG A 33 -2.05 12.50 4.76
C ARG A 33 -2.50 13.25 3.50
N VAL A 34 -2.49 12.59 2.35
CA VAL A 34 -2.80 13.20 1.03
C VAL A 34 -4.30 13.22 0.74
N LYS A 35 -5.09 12.40 1.44
CA LYS A 35 -6.55 12.46 1.34
C LYS A 35 -7.25 11.98 2.60
N LYS A 36 -8.32 12.68 2.94
CA LYS A 36 -9.30 12.30 3.96
C LYS A 36 -10.68 12.26 3.28
N THR A 37 -11.16 11.06 3.01
CA THR A 37 -12.47 10.82 2.40
C THR A 37 -13.16 9.66 3.11
N VAL A 38 -14.25 9.14 2.56
CA VAL A 38 -14.97 7.97 3.08
C VAL A 38 -14.87 6.80 2.10
N ASN A 39 -15.00 5.58 2.63
CA ASN A 39 -15.07 4.40 1.80
C ASN A 39 -16.30 4.50 0.88
N PHE A 40 -16.07 4.34 -0.42
CA PHE A 40 -17.08 4.52 -1.46
C PHE A 40 -18.21 3.50 -1.33
N ASP A 41 -17.93 2.34 -0.73
CA ASP A 41 -18.86 1.23 -0.56
C ASP A 41 -19.46 1.21 0.87
N ALA A 42 -18.87 1.95 1.82
CA ALA A 42 -19.31 2.08 3.22
C ALA A 42 -19.02 3.50 3.77
N PRO A 43 -19.89 4.50 3.49
CA PRO A 43 -19.58 5.92 3.70
C PRO A 43 -19.44 6.34 5.17
N ASP A 44 -19.86 5.50 6.12
CA ASP A 44 -19.69 5.70 7.56
C ASP A 44 -18.27 5.37 8.05
N VAL A 45 -17.40 4.89 7.15
CA VAL A 45 -16.01 4.54 7.43
C VAL A 45 -15.09 5.46 6.65
N TYR A 46 -14.06 5.99 7.32
CA TYR A 46 -13.04 6.77 6.60
C TYR A 46 -12.34 5.92 5.54
N HIS A 47 -11.84 6.59 4.53
CA HIS A 47 -10.77 6.09 3.67
C HIS A 47 -9.65 7.13 3.69
N LEU A 48 -8.60 6.79 4.43
CA LEU A 48 -7.45 7.67 4.67
C LEU A 48 -6.30 7.25 3.77
N TYR A 49 -5.63 8.23 3.16
CA TYR A 49 -4.53 8.01 2.23
C TYR A 49 -3.29 8.74 2.74
N TYR A 50 -2.18 8.03 2.80
CA TYR A 50 -0.87 8.54 3.23
C TYR A 50 0.16 8.28 2.15
N GLY A 51 1.05 9.24 1.87
CA GLY A 51 2.08 9.08 0.85
C GLY A 51 3.10 10.21 0.87
N ASP A 52 3.71 10.44 -0.27
CA ASP A 52 4.60 11.58 -0.49
C ASP A 52 3.83 12.91 -0.63
N GLU A 53 4.46 13.95 -1.19
CA GLU A 53 3.87 15.28 -1.31
C GLU A 53 2.53 15.28 -2.05
N VAL A 54 2.36 14.48 -3.10
CA VAL A 54 1.15 14.51 -3.94
C VAL A 54 0.40 13.19 -3.98
N GLY A 55 0.90 12.16 -3.28
CA GLY A 55 0.37 10.81 -3.32
C GLY A 55 0.72 10.10 -4.62
N THR A 56 1.98 10.16 -5.06
CA THR A 56 2.41 9.51 -6.30
C THR A 56 2.19 7.99 -6.25
N PRO A 57 1.79 7.35 -7.37
CA PRO A 57 1.67 5.89 -7.45
C PRO A 57 2.98 5.20 -7.04
N GLY A 58 2.88 4.31 -6.06
CA GLY A 58 4.02 3.63 -5.44
C GLY A 58 4.44 4.22 -4.09
N SER A 59 3.84 5.32 -3.63
CA SER A 59 4.04 5.86 -2.28
C SER A 59 2.83 5.69 -1.34
N VAL A 60 1.67 5.32 -1.91
CA VAL A 60 0.38 5.51 -1.25
C VAL A 60 -0.03 4.30 -0.41
N MET A 61 -0.07 4.48 0.89
CA MET A 61 -0.70 3.55 1.84
C MET A 61 -2.10 4.07 2.19
N THR A 62 -3.11 3.20 2.15
CA THR A 62 -4.49 3.57 2.46
C THR A 62 -5.11 2.69 3.53
N TYR A 63 -6.05 3.25 4.28
CA TYR A 63 -6.70 2.56 5.39
C TYR A 63 -8.21 2.74 5.43
N PHE A 64 -8.87 1.64 5.77
CA PHE A 64 -10.25 1.61 6.27
C PHE A 64 -10.25 1.39 7.79
N PRO A 65 -10.38 2.44 8.62
CA PRO A 65 -10.46 2.29 10.07
C PRO A 65 -11.90 1.95 10.49
N PHE A 66 -12.15 0.67 10.78
CA PHE A 66 -13.41 0.14 11.26
C PHE A 66 -13.38 0.00 12.80
N PRO A 67 -14.09 0.84 13.59
CA PRO A 67 -13.96 0.87 15.05
C PRO A 67 -14.13 -0.48 15.76
N ASN A 68 -15.02 -1.33 15.24
CA ASN A 68 -15.42 -2.59 15.87
C ASN A 68 -14.85 -3.83 15.17
N ILE A 69 -13.90 -3.67 14.24
CA ILE A 69 -13.31 -4.81 13.53
C ILE A 69 -12.54 -5.72 14.50
N GLY A 70 -12.56 -7.04 14.27
CA GLY A 70 -11.69 -7.99 14.98
C GLY A 70 -10.21 -7.78 14.62
N LYS A 71 -9.29 -8.25 15.44
CA LYS A 71 -7.87 -8.29 15.06
C LYS A 71 -7.68 -9.32 13.95
N GLY A 72 -6.89 -8.98 12.93
CA GLY A 72 -6.49 -9.95 11.90
C GLY A 72 -5.61 -11.06 12.47
N ARG A 73 -5.59 -12.20 11.79
CA ARG A 73 -4.65 -13.28 12.07
C ARG A 73 -3.75 -13.47 10.84
N PRO A 74 -2.43 -13.18 10.94
CA PRO A 74 -1.51 -13.39 9.83
C PRO A 74 -1.46 -14.86 9.41
N GLY A 75 -1.26 -15.11 8.12
CA GLY A 75 -1.25 -16.44 7.52
C GLY A 75 -0.88 -16.43 6.04
N VAL A 76 -1.28 -17.47 5.33
CA VAL A 76 -1.19 -17.53 3.85
C VAL A 76 -2.43 -16.94 3.20
N GLY A 77 -2.29 -16.44 1.97
CA GLY A 77 -3.35 -15.79 1.20
C GLY A 77 -3.43 -14.28 1.40
N GLU A 78 -2.38 -13.66 1.93
CA GLU A 78 -2.32 -12.23 2.24
C GLU A 78 -1.04 -11.57 1.69
N VAL A 79 -1.05 -10.23 1.68
CA VAL A 79 0.20 -9.46 1.71
C VAL A 79 0.63 -9.39 3.17
N GLY A 80 1.78 -9.99 3.50
CA GLY A 80 2.26 -10.09 4.88
C GLY A 80 3.11 -8.90 5.33
N THR A 81 3.86 -8.29 4.42
CA THR A 81 4.70 -7.12 4.73
C THR A 81 4.65 -6.10 3.60
N THR A 82 4.48 -4.82 3.95
CA THR A 82 4.74 -3.69 3.05
C THR A 82 6.09 -3.07 3.40
N VAL A 83 6.96 -2.88 2.42
CA VAL A 83 8.33 -2.42 2.62
C VAL A 83 8.50 -1.02 2.05
N TYR A 84 8.95 -0.08 2.87
CA TYR A 84 9.27 1.29 2.47
C TYR A 84 10.76 1.45 2.18
N SER A 85 11.07 2.24 1.16
CA SER A 85 12.43 2.66 0.84
C SER A 85 12.84 3.86 1.70
N VAL A 86 14.06 3.79 2.25
CA VAL A 86 14.75 4.88 2.94
C VAL A 86 16.19 5.01 2.43
N PRO A 87 16.85 6.17 2.57
CA PRO A 87 18.21 6.36 2.09
C PRO A 87 19.20 5.40 2.76
N GLU A 88 20.29 5.05 2.07
CA GLU A 88 21.32 4.15 2.60
C GLU A 88 21.99 4.74 3.87
N GLY A 89 22.20 3.91 4.89
CA GLY A 89 22.80 4.30 6.18
C GLY A 89 21.83 4.83 7.25
N THR A 90 20.53 4.94 6.95
CA THR A 90 19.54 5.61 7.81
C THR A 90 18.85 4.71 8.84
N LEU A 91 19.05 3.38 8.81
CA LEU A 91 18.31 2.50 9.73
C LEU A 91 18.61 2.75 11.21
N ALA A 92 19.79 3.26 11.55
CA ALA A 92 20.10 3.63 12.94
C ALA A 92 19.28 4.84 13.43
N TYR A 93 19.03 5.82 12.55
CA TYR A 93 18.12 6.93 12.83
C TYR A 93 16.71 6.40 13.09
N TRP A 94 16.20 5.54 12.19
CA TRP A 94 14.86 4.98 12.31
C TRP A 94 14.67 4.10 13.53
N GLU A 95 15.65 3.27 13.88
CA GLU A 95 15.63 2.45 15.09
C GLU A 95 15.52 3.31 16.35
N LYS A 96 16.30 4.40 16.44
CA LYS A 96 16.21 5.36 17.54
C LYS A 96 14.85 6.07 17.55
N ARG A 97 14.39 6.58 16.41
CA ARG A 97 13.09 7.26 16.29
C ARG A 97 11.95 6.36 16.72
N PHE A 98 11.93 5.11 16.26
CA PHE A 98 10.91 4.13 16.62
C PHE A 98 10.93 3.78 18.10
N ALA A 99 12.10 3.68 18.72
CA ALA A 99 12.21 3.54 20.18
C ALA A 99 11.62 4.75 20.91
N ASP A 100 11.97 5.98 20.50
CA ASP A 100 11.47 7.22 21.11
C ASP A 100 9.94 7.40 20.95
N GLN A 101 9.38 6.90 19.84
CA GLN A 101 7.95 6.99 19.49
C GLN A 101 7.12 5.77 19.93
N GLY A 102 7.74 4.81 20.62
CA GLY A 102 7.07 3.59 21.10
C GLY A 102 6.49 2.72 19.98
N VAL A 103 7.19 2.62 18.85
CA VAL A 103 6.84 1.68 17.76
C VAL A 103 7.28 0.27 18.16
N ASN A 104 6.40 -0.70 17.97
CA ASN A 104 6.63 -2.08 18.39
C ASN A 104 7.29 -2.92 17.28
N GLY A 105 7.79 -4.10 17.64
CA GLY A 105 8.27 -5.10 16.67
C GLY A 105 9.56 -4.73 15.94
N VAL A 106 10.29 -3.72 16.43
CA VAL A 106 11.51 -3.21 15.81
C VAL A 106 12.60 -4.29 15.84
N SER A 107 13.05 -4.72 14.66
CA SER A 107 14.16 -5.68 14.54
C SER A 107 14.91 -5.50 13.22
N ARG A 108 16.24 -5.61 13.26
CA ARG A 108 17.06 -5.65 12.05
C ARG A 108 16.91 -6.99 11.35
N GLU A 109 16.90 -6.94 10.02
CA GLU A 109 16.97 -8.11 9.17
C GLU A 109 17.79 -7.80 7.91
N GLU A 110 18.09 -8.83 7.14
CA GLU A 110 18.69 -8.71 5.82
C GLU A 110 17.93 -9.62 4.86
N SER A 111 17.64 -9.14 3.65
CA SER A 111 16.97 -9.90 2.61
C SER A 111 17.58 -9.54 1.26
N PHE A 112 18.09 -10.52 0.52
CA PHE A 112 18.76 -10.30 -0.77
C PHE A 112 19.92 -9.29 -0.70
N GLY A 113 20.66 -9.28 0.41
CA GLY A 113 21.74 -8.32 0.67
C GLY A 113 21.28 -6.91 1.06
N GLU A 114 19.97 -6.66 1.11
CA GLU A 114 19.41 -5.39 1.54
C GLU A 114 19.21 -5.38 3.06
N LYS A 115 19.78 -4.38 3.72
CA LYS A 115 19.56 -4.15 5.15
C LYS A 115 18.17 -3.59 5.38
N ARG A 116 17.49 -4.13 6.37
CA ARG A 116 16.11 -3.79 6.68
C ARG A 116 15.88 -3.62 8.17
N LEU A 117 14.85 -2.85 8.50
CA LEU A 117 14.32 -2.69 9.84
C LEU A 117 12.82 -3.02 9.82
N ARG A 118 12.45 -4.19 10.32
CA ARG A 118 11.04 -4.57 10.51
C ARG A 118 10.45 -3.82 11.68
N PHE A 119 9.16 -3.53 11.62
CA PHE A 119 8.39 -2.93 12.70
C PHE A 119 6.90 -3.24 12.52
N ALA A 120 6.12 -3.05 13.59
CA ALA A 120 4.68 -3.28 13.58
C ALA A 120 3.89 -1.97 13.50
N GLY A 121 2.83 -1.97 12.69
CA GLY A 121 1.81 -0.92 12.71
C GLY A 121 0.96 -0.95 13.99
N PRO A 122 0.05 0.03 14.16
CA PRO A 122 -0.78 0.16 15.37
C PRO A 122 -1.60 -1.08 15.70
N ASP A 123 -2.08 -1.79 14.68
CA ASP A 123 -2.94 -2.96 14.82
C ASP A 123 -2.16 -4.29 14.66
N GLY A 124 -0.82 -4.20 14.56
CA GLY A 124 0.06 -5.34 14.34
C GLY A 124 0.40 -5.58 12.87
N ASP A 125 0.19 -4.59 12.01
CA ASP A 125 0.55 -4.58 10.59
C ASP A 125 2.03 -4.94 10.38
N GLY A 126 2.36 -5.71 9.35
CA GLY A 126 3.73 -6.03 9.00
C GLY A 126 4.36 -4.94 8.13
N PHE A 127 5.37 -4.24 8.67
CA PHE A 127 6.15 -3.26 7.91
C PHE A 127 7.65 -3.50 8.00
N ALA A 128 8.36 -3.01 6.98
CA ALA A 128 9.82 -2.86 7.03
C ALA A 128 10.27 -1.57 6.34
N LEU A 129 11.40 -1.03 6.79
CA LEU A 129 12.19 -0.06 6.05
C LEU A 129 13.36 -0.80 5.40
N VAL A 130 13.73 -0.43 4.19
CA VAL A 130 14.90 -0.95 3.47
C VAL A 130 15.79 0.18 3.01
N GLU A 131 17.10 0.02 3.20
CA GLU A 131 18.09 0.95 2.64
C GLU A 131 18.20 0.75 1.14
N ASP A 132 17.81 1.76 0.36
CA ASP A 132 17.90 1.75 -1.09
C ASP A 132 18.68 2.97 -1.59
N LYS A 133 19.91 2.73 -2.05
CA LYS A 133 20.79 3.77 -2.63
C LYS A 133 20.37 4.20 -4.05
N THR A 134 19.53 3.42 -4.72
CA THR A 134 19.12 3.64 -6.11
C THR A 134 17.82 4.44 -6.22
N ASP A 135 17.00 4.39 -5.17
CA ASP A 135 15.78 5.18 -5.09
C ASP A 135 16.10 6.66 -4.88
N SER A 136 15.74 7.50 -5.85
CA SER A 136 15.95 8.95 -5.83
C SER A 136 14.64 9.74 -5.78
N ARG A 137 13.51 9.07 -5.50
CA ARG A 137 12.20 9.73 -5.37
C ARG A 137 12.23 10.76 -4.24
N ALA A 138 11.54 11.87 -4.46
CA ALA A 138 11.45 12.94 -3.49
C ALA A 138 10.60 12.49 -2.28
N PRO A 139 11.10 12.60 -1.04
CA PRO A 139 10.30 12.32 0.14
C PRO A 139 9.39 13.52 0.48
N TRP A 140 8.45 13.32 1.41
CA TRP A 140 7.70 14.44 1.99
C TRP A 140 8.56 15.24 2.98
N ALA A 141 8.91 16.48 2.61
CA ALA A 141 9.85 17.30 3.38
C ALA A 141 9.25 17.94 4.66
N LYS A 142 7.92 18.00 4.81
CA LYS A 142 7.26 18.67 5.95
C LYS A 142 6.71 17.67 6.98
N GLY A 143 7.14 16.41 6.93
CA GLY A 143 6.71 15.33 7.84
C GLY A 143 7.43 15.29 9.20
N GLY A 144 8.27 16.28 9.52
CA GLY A 144 9.06 16.28 10.76
C GLY A 144 10.24 15.29 10.75
N ILE A 145 10.63 14.81 9.57
CA ILE A 145 11.79 13.96 9.31
C ILE A 145 12.62 14.67 8.25
N ALA A 146 13.94 14.73 8.44
CA ALA A 146 14.84 15.35 7.48
C ALA A 146 14.86 14.57 6.16
N THR A 147 15.00 15.26 5.03
CA THR A 147 14.86 14.66 3.70
C THR A 147 15.93 13.61 3.36
N ASP A 148 17.07 13.65 4.07
CA ASP A 148 18.15 12.67 4.02
C ASP A 148 17.88 11.41 4.84
N GLU A 149 16.79 11.37 5.61
CA GLU A 149 16.36 10.22 6.42
C GLU A 149 14.96 9.70 6.01
N ALA A 150 14.17 10.54 5.33
CA ALA A 150 12.75 10.31 5.10
C ALA A 150 12.43 9.18 4.10
N ILE A 151 11.26 8.57 4.28
CA ILE A 151 10.70 7.53 3.39
C ILE A 151 10.48 8.10 1.98
N ARG A 152 10.86 7.33 0.96
CA ARG A 152 10.76 7.70 -0.47
C ARG A 152 9.63 7.01 -1.23
N GLY A 153 8.81 6.23 -0.53
CA GLY A 153 7.73 5.43 -1.09
C GLY A 153 7.93 3.95 -0.76
N PHE A 154 7.13 3.08 -1.38
CA PHE A 154 7.32 1.64 -1.28
C PHE A 154 8.55 1.21 -2.06
N HIS A 155 9.29 0.26 -1.50
CA HIS A 155 10.21 -0.58 -2.24
C HIS A 155 9.47 -1.81 -2.77
N SER A 156 8.78 -2.54 -1.89
CA SER A 156 8.14 -3.81 -2.24
C SER A 156 6.94 -4.18 -1.38
N VAL A 157 6.24 -5.22 -1.80
CA VAL A 157 5.34 -6.01 -0.94
C VAL A 157 5.80 -7.46 -0.88
N SER A 158 5.52 -8.15 0.23
CA SER A 158 5.76 -9.58 0.38
C SER A 158 4.44 -10.34 0.50
N LEU A 159 4.20 -11.25 -0.44
CA LEU A 159 3.03 -12.13 -0.46
C LEU A 159 3.34 -13.43 0.29
N ARG A 160 2.42 -13.88 1.16
CA ARG A 160 2.57 -15.13 1.90
C ARG A 160 1.61 -16.16 1.33
N LEU A 161 2.13 -17.21 0.69
CA LEU A 161 1.31 -18.15 -0.10
C LEU A 161 1.58 -19.61 0.30
N LYS A 162 0.58 -20.50 0.16
CA LYS A 162 0.81 -21.96 0.31
C LYS A 162 1.79 -22.48 -0.72
N ASP A 163 1.55 -22.09 -1.96
CA ASP A 163 2.34 -22.38 -3.14
C ASP A 163 2.44 -21.10 -3.97
N GLY A 164 3.66 -20.72 -4.35
CA GLY A 164 3.92 -19.49 -5.08
C GLY A 164 3.72 -19.59 -6.59
N GLY A 165 3.71 -20.80 -7.17
CA GLY A 165 3.93 -20.99 -8.61
C GLY A 165 2.88 -20.32 -9.49
N ALA A 166 1.60 -20.49 -9.19
CA ALA A 166 0.54 -19.87 -9.99
C ALA A 166 0.49 -18.34 -9.86
N THR A 167 0.89 -17.79 -8.70
CA THR A 167 0.97 -16.33 -8.51
C THR A 167 2.23 -15.76 -9.16
N GLU A 168 3.33 -16.50 -9.16
CA GLU A 168 4.56 -16.18 -9.90
C GLU A 168 4.27 -16.07 -11.42
N GLU A 169 3.56 -17.04 -12.00
CA GLU A 169 3.18 -16.99 -13.42
C GLU A 169 2.22 -15.84 -13.75
N LEU A 170 1.31 -15.51 -12.83
CA LEU A 170 0.48 -14.31 -12.97
C LEU A 170 1.32 -13.02 -12.95
N LEU A 171 2.27 -12.89 -12.01
CA LEU A 171 3.15 -11.72 -11.94
C LEU A 171 4.03 -11.62 -13.18
N LYS A 172 4.54 -12.75 -13.68
CA LYS A 172 5.21 -12.81 -14.99
C LYS A 172 4.31 -12.31 -16.10
N PHE A 173 3.08 -12.82 -16.18
CA PHE A 173 2.10 -12.33 -17.15
C PHE A 173 1.85 -10.82 -17.03
N MET A 174 1.91 -10.26 -15.82
CA MET A 174 1.80 -8.83 -15.52
C MET A 174 3.08 -8.02 -15.81
N GLY A 175 4.16 -8.65 -16.31
CA GLY A 175 5.39 -7.99 -16.72
C GLY A 175 6.52 -8.01 -15.68
N TYR A 176 6.34 -8.70 -14.55
CA TYR A 176 7.40 -8.91 -13.57
C TYR A 176 8.35 -10.04 -14.03
N GLU A 177 9.62 -9.96 -13.68
CA GLU A 177 10.61 -11.00 -13.94
C GLU A 177 11.20 -11.48 -12.61
N GLU A 178 11.47 -12.79 -12.46
CA GLU A 178 12.26 -13.28 -11.32
C GLU A 178 13.67 -12.70 -11.43
N VAL A 179 14.10 -11.98 -10.40
CA VAL A 179 15.43 -11.36 -10.33
C VAL A 179 16.34 -12.01 -9.30
N ASP A 180 15.77 -12.67 -8.28
CA ASP A 180 16.55 -13.41 -7.28
C ASP A 180 15.67 -14.44 -6.54
N LYS A 181 16.32 -15.39 -5.85
CA LYS A 181 15.67 -16.39 -4.99
C LYS A 181 16.55 -16.76 -3.79
N SER A 182 15.95 -16.74 -2.60
CA SER A 182 16.61 -17.17 -1.37
C SER A 182 15.66 -17.97 -0.48
N GLY A 183 16.04 -19.21 -0.15
CA GLY A 183 15.22 -20.10 0.66
C GLY A 183 13.83 -20.34 0.04
N ASN A 184 12.79 -20.00 0.81
CA ASN A 184 11.39 -20.09 0.39
C ASN A 184 10.84 -18.77 -0.21
N VAL A 185 11.69 -17.78 -0.43
CA VAL A 185 11.32 -16.48 -1.00
C VAL A 185 11.84 -16.35 -2.42
N ARG A 186 10.96 -15.97 -3.35
CA ARG A 186 11.31 -15.55 -4.71
C ARG A 186 11.08 -14.05 -4.84
N ARG A 187 12.01 -13.33 -5.45
CA ARG A 187 11.87 -11.91 -5.74
C ARG A 187 11.59 -11.70 -7.22
N LEU A 188 10.51 -10.97 -7.50
CA LEU A 188 10.19 -10.53 -8.83
C LEU A 188 10.22 -9.01 -8.93
N ALA A 189 10.63 -8.46 -10.07
CA ALA A 189 10.66 -7.03 -10.31
C ALA A 189 10.22 -6.64 -11.73
N VAL A 190 9.68 -5.43 -11.91
CA VAL A 190 9.46 -4.82 -13.23
C VAL A 190 10.65 -3.93 -13.58
N LYS A 191 11.22 -4.12 -14.78
CA LYS A 191 12.30 -3.23 -15.28
C LYS A 191 11.76 -1.85 -15.59
N ASN A 192 12.55 -0.82 -15.24
CA ASN A 192 12.20 0.59 -15.44
C ASN A 192 10.83 0.92 -14.81
N GLY A 193 10.58 0.38 -13.62
CA GLY A 193 9.36 0.64 -12.86
C GLY A 193 9.37 2.02 -12.20
N ASN A 194 8.39 2.25 -11.32
CA ASN A 194 8.21 3.50 -10.58
C ASN A 194 8.99 3.56 -9.25
N GLY A 195 9.98 2.67 -9.05
CA GLY A 195 10.73 2.51 -7.80
C GLY A 195 9.99 1.73 -6.70
N ALA A 196 8.70 1.43 -6.90
CA ALA A 196 7.93 0.50 -6.08
C ALA A 196 7.63 -0.75 -6.91
N ASP A 197 8.65 -1.37 -7.47
CA ASP A 197 8.54 -2.30 -8.59
C ASP A 197 8.93 -3.73 -8.23
N VAL A 198 9.04 -4.04 -6.94
CA VAL A 198 9.41 -5.36 -6.43
C VAL A 198 8.24 -6.05 -5.71
N VAL A 199 8.06 -7.34 -5.99
CA VAL A 199 7.15 -8.25 -5.27
C VAL A 199 7.93 -9.48 -4.82
N ASP A 200 7.98 -9.69 -3.51
CA ASP A 200 8.51 -10.92 -2.91
C ASP A 200 7.37 -11.93 -2.74
N ILE A 201 7.59 -13.20 -3.09
CA ILE A 201 6.67 -14.32 -2.81
C ILE A 201 7.32 -15.25 -1.80
N GLU A 202 6.78 -15.30 -0.59
CA GLU A 202 7.14 -16.24 0.46
C GLU A 202 6.22 -17.47 0.41
N SER A 203 6.80 -18.65 0.16
CA SER A 203 6.05 -19.92 0.14
C SER A 203 6.08 -20.60 1.51
N LEU A 204 4.90 -20.82 2.10
CA LEU A 204 4.66 -21.36 3.44
C LEU A 204 3.65 -22.53 3.38
N PRO A 205 4.04 -23.73 2.92
CA PRO A 205 3.11 -24.82 2.63
C PRO A 205 2.34 -25.35 3.85
N THR A 206 2.87 -25.17 5.06
CA THR A 206 2.25 -25.64 6.31
C THR A 206 1.48 -24.58 7.08
N ALA A 207 1.63 -23.30 6.73
CA ALA A 207 1.00 -22.19 7.47
C ALA A 207 -0.53 -22.17 7.28
N ALA A 208 -1.25 -21.74 8.31
CA ALA A 208 -2.70 -21.54 8.25
C ALA A 208 -3.06 -20.32 7.40
N PHE A 209 -4.27 -20.31 6.84
CA PHE A 209 -4.79 -19.15 6.12
C PHE A 209 -4.96 -17.95 7.05
N ALA A 210 -4.73 -16.76 6.48
CA ALA A 210 -4.95 -15.51 7.17
C ALA A 210 -6.45 -15.28 7.41
N ASP A 211 -6.78 -14.67 8.55
CA ASP A 211 -8.12 -14.09 8.77
C ASP A 211 -8.02 -12.57 8.68
N LEU A 212 -8.85 -12.00 7.82
CA LEU A 212 -8.90 -10.58 7.54
C LEU A 212 -9.42 -9.80 8.77
N GLY A 213 -8.68 -8.79 9.23
CA GLY A 213 -9.10 -7.90 10.31
C GLY A 213 -8.24 -6.65 10.42
N ALA A 214 -8.32 -5.94 11.56
CA ALA A 214 -7.41 -4.82 11.84
C ALA A 214 -5.95 -5.30 11.75
N GLY A 215 -5.13 -4.52 11.04
CA GLY A 215 -3.72 -4.80 10.76
C GLY A 215 -3.48 -5.66 9.50
N SER A 216 -4.54 -6.15 8.85
CA SER A 216 -4.42 -6.94 7.62
C SER A 216 -4.49 -6.05 6.37
N VAL A 217 -3.67 -6.39 5.37
CA VAL A 217 -3.79 -5.83 4.02
C VAL A 217 -5.03 -6.42 3.35
N HIS A 218 -5.92 -5.56 2.87
CA HIS A 218 -7.10 -5.95 2.10
C HIS A 218 -6.76 -6.23 0.64
N HIS A 219 -5.94 -5.38 0.01
CA HIS A 219 -5.48 -5.57 -1.36
C HIS A 219 -4.19 -4.80 -1.63
N VAL A 220 -3.52 -5.19 -2.72
CA VAL A 220 -2.41 -4.46 -3.31
C VAL A 220 -2.76 -4.08 -4.75
N ALA A 221 -2.49 -2.82 -5.10
CA ALA A 221 -2.79 -2.26 -6.41
C ALA A 221 -1.52 -2.08 -7.26
N PHE A 222 -1.66 -2.26 -8.57
CA PHE A 222 -0.60 -2.14 -9.57
C PHE A 222 -0.88 -0.96 -10.51
N ALA A 223 0.16 -0.18 -10.78
CA ALA A 223 0.06 1.09 -11.49
C ALA A 223 0.02 0.89 -13.01
N VAL A 224 -0.96 1.52 -13.66
CA VAL A 224 -1.01 1.72 -15.12
C VAL A 224 -1.15 3.20 -15.43
N GLU A 225 -0.60 3.62 -16.56
CA GLU A 225 -0.52 5.05 -16.92
C GLU A 225 -1.88 5.76 -16.93
N ASN A 226 -2.90 5.14 -17.53
CA ASN A 226 -4.19 5.77 -17.77
C ASN A 226 -5.30 4.73 -17.98
N ARG A 227 -6.54 5.21 -18.12
CA ARG A 227 -7.71 4.36 -18.33
C ARG A 227 -7.62 3.46 -19.55
N ALA A 228 -7.03 3.94 -20.65
CA ALA A 228 -6.88 3.13 -21.86
C ALA A 228 -5.98 1.92 -21.59
N LYS A 229 -4.86 2.12 -20.89
CA LYS A 229 -3.96 1.04 -20.47
C LYS A 229 -4.60 0.09 -19.47
N GLN A 230 -5.43 0.59 -18.55
CA GLN A 230 -6.21 -0.28 -17.67
C GLN A 230 -7.18 -1.18 -18.45
N LEU A 231 -7.84 -0.67 -19.49
CA LEU A 231 -8.76 -1.47 -20.32
C LEU A 231 -8.02 -2.56 -21.11
N GLU A 232 -6.81 -2.28 -21.61
CA GLU A 232 -5.93 -3.28 -22.23
C GLU A 232 -5.62 -4.41 -21.23
N VAL A 233 -5.17 -4.06 -20.03
CA VAL A 233 -4.85 -5.02 -18.94
C VAL A 233 -6.08 -5.82 -18.53
N ARG A 234 -7.22 -5.15 -18.33
CA ARG A 234 -8.49 -5.79 -17.96
C ARG A 234 -8.89 -6.84 -18.98
N LYS A 235 -8.84 -6.50 -20.27
CA LYS A 235 -9.18 -7.42 -21.36
C LYS A 235 -8.25 -8.63 -21.34
N ALA A 236 -6.94 -8.41 -21.24
CA ALA A 236 -5.95 -9.48 -21.26
C ALA A 236 -6.13 -10.45 -20.07
N LEU A 237 -6.42 -9.95 -18.86
CA LEU A 237 -6.71 -10.79 -17.69
C LEU A 237 -8.01 -11.60 -17.86
N MET A 238 -9.04 -11.02 -18.47
CA MET A 238 -10.28 -11.74 -18.76
C MET A 238 -10.07 -12.83 -19.81
N ASP A 239 -9.24 -12.59 -20.83
CA ASP A 239 -8.93 -13.57 -21.87
C ASP A 239 -8.21 -14.81 -21.30
N THR A 240 -7.54 -14.71 -20.14
CA THR A 240 -6.94 -15.85 -19.43
C THR A 240 -7.88 -16.53 -18.43
N GLY A 241 -9.13 -16.08 -18.32
CA GLY A 241 -10.16 -16.66 -17.45
C GLY A 241 -10.26 -16.08 -16.05
N TYR A 242 -9.57 -14.98 -15.72
CA TYR A 242 -9.76 -14.31 -14.43
C TYR A 242 -11.12 -13.61 -14.35
N GLY A 243 -11.77 -13.73 -13.20
CA GLY A 243 -12.96 -12.94 -12.85
C GLY A 243 -12.55 -11.52 -12.46
N VAL A 244 -12.50 -10.61 -13.44
CA VAL A 244 -12.14 -9.20 -13.23
C VAL A 244 -13.40 -8.34 -13.13
N THR A 245 -13.48 -7.48 -12.11
CA THR A 245 -14.62 -6.55 -11.93
C THR A 245 -14.80 -5.62 -13.14
N PRO A 246 -15.96 -4.98 -13.31
CA PRO A 246 -16.07 -3.77 -14.12
C PRO A 246 -15.07 -2.70 -13.67
N VAL A 247 -14.81 -1.71 -14.53
CA VAL A 247 -14.05 -0.51 -14.15
C VAL A 247 -14.89 0.30 -13.17
N ILE A 248 -14.29 0.65 -12.04
CA ILE A 248 -14.93 1.41 -10.96
C ILE A 248 -14.22 2.75 -10.85
N ASP A 249 -14.99 3.85 -10.75
CA ASP A 249 -14.47 5.18 -10.49
C ASP A 249 -14.31 5.37 -8.97
N ARG A 250 -13.08 5.65 -8.52
CA ARG A 250 -12.73 5.93 -7.12
C ARG A 250 -12.36 7.41 -6.91
N ASP A 251 -12.82 8.29 -7.80
CA ASP A 251 -12.51 9.72 -7.95
C ASP A 251 -11.04 10.05 -8.24
N TYR A 252 -10.10 9.49 -7.47
CA TYR A 252 -8.66 9.77 -7.56
C TYR A 252 -7.93 8.85 -8.53
N PHE A 253 -8.56 7.72 -8.87
CA PHE A 253 -8.12 6.74 -9.86
C PHE A 253 -9.32 5.90 -10.31
N TRP A 254 -9.18 5.21 -11.43
CA TRP A 254 -10.07 4.13 -11.82
C TRP A 254 -9.47 2.80 -11.41
N ALA A 255 -10.30 1.85 -10.99
CA ALA A 255 -9.88 0.59 -10.40
C ALA A 255 -10.57 -0.60 -11.08
N ILE A 256 -9.83 -1.71 -11.20
CA ILE A 256 -10.35 -3.05 -11.46
C ILE A 256 -9.75 -4.02 -10.44
N TYR A 257 -10.53 -5.00 -10.00
CA TYR A 257 -10.11 -5.97 -8.98
C TYR A 257 -10.22 -7.40 -9.50
N PHE A 258 -9.31 -8.26 -9.06
CA PHE A 258 -9.35 -9.69 -9.33
C PHE A 258 -8.57 -10.45 -8.26
N ARG A 259 -9.03 -11.66 -7.91
CA ARG A 259 -8.37 -12.50 -6.90
C ARG A 259 -7.32 -13.39 -7.57
N THR A 260 -6.12 -13.41 -7.01
CA THR A 260 -5.02 -14.25 -7.52
C THR A 260 -5.25 -15.72 -7.15
N PRO A 261 -4.56 -16.68 -7.81
CA PRO A 261 -4.62 -18.09 -7.44
C PRO A 261 -4.17 -18.34 -5.98
N GLY A 262 -3.24 -17.52 -5.48
CA GLY A 262 -2.78 -17.56 -4.10
C GLY A 262 -3.76 -16.98 -3.07
N GLY A 263 -4.88 -16.40 -3.51
CA GLY A 263 -5.95 -15.87 -2.66
C GLY A 263 -5.85 -14.37 -2.37
N VAL A 264 -4.72 -13.73 -2.65
CA VAL A 264 -4.51 -12.28 -2.47
C VAL A 264 -5.41 -11.51 -3.44
N LEU A 265 -6.01 -10.41 -2.99
CA LEU A 265 -6.78 -9.53 -3.86
C LEU A 265 -5.84 -8.52 -4.53
N PHE A 266 -5.79 -8.57 -5.86
CA PHE A 266 -5.05 -7.60 -6.67
C PHE A 266 -6.00 -6.56 -7.24
N GLU A 267 -5.47 -5.34 -7.38
CA GLU A 267 -6.09 -4.24 -8.09
C GLU A 267 -5.16 -3.75 -9.21
N VAL A 268 -5.73 -3.29 -10.32
CA VAL A 268 -4.99 -2.46 -11.29
C VAL A 268 -5.61 -1.07 -11.26
N ALA A 269 -4.81 -0.06 -10.92
CA ALA A 269 -5.24 1.32 -10.70
C ALA A 269 -4.53 2.28 -11.66
N THR A 270 -5.27 3.26 -12.18
CA THR A 270 -4.72 4.29 -13.06
C THR A 270 -3.98 5.38 -12.29
N ASN A 271 -2.89 5.89 -12.82
CA ASN A 271 -2.16 7.02 -12.21
C ASN A 271 -2.96 8.32 -12.22
N GLU A 272 -3.81 8.51 -13.24
CA GLU A 272 -4.74 9.64 -13.34
C GLU A 272 -6.07 9.35 -12.61
N PRO A 273 -6.78 10.39 -12.13
CA PRO A 273 -6.42 11.81 -12.17
C PRO A 273 -5.45 12.26 -11.07
N GLY A 274 -5.33 11.52 -9.95
CA GLY A 274 -4.54 11.94 -8.79
C GLY A 274 -5.35 12.66 -7.69
N PHE A 275 -4.69 12.99 -6.59
CA PHE A 275 -5.34 13.53 -5.38
C PHE A 275 -5.60 15.04 -5.42
N ASP A 276 -4.97 15.78 -6.31
CA ASP A 276 -5.17 17.21 -6.53
C ASP A 276 -6.42 17.54 -7.38
N ARG A 277 -7.17 16.52 -7.79
CA ARG A 277 -8.44 16.65 -8.51
C ARG A 277 -9.46 17.55 -7.80
N ASP A 278 -9.56 17.44 -6.48
CA ASP A 278 -10.61 18.09 -5.68
C ASP A 278 -10.06 18.90 -4.50
N GLU A 279 -8.74 19.05 -4.40
CA GLU A 279 -8.03 19.81 -3.37
C GLU A 279 -6.77 20.44 -3.97
N ASP A 280 -6.44 21.67 -3.57
CA ASP A 280 -5.16 22.27 -3.91
C ASP A 280 -4.01 21.46 -3.32
N THR A 281 -2.91 21.29 -4.07
CA THR A 281 -1.73 20.52 -3.63
C THR A 281 -1.18 20.99 -2.28
N ALA A 282 -1.28 22.27 -1.94
CA ALA A 282 -0.84 22.79 -0.65
C ALA A 282 -1.70 22.31 0.53
N HIS A 283 -2.95 21.93 0.28
CA HIS A 283 -3.98 21.61 1.28
C HIS A 283 -4.52 20.17 1.22
N LEU A 284 -3.87 19.28 0.45
CA LEU A 284 -4.25 17.87 0.36
C LEU A 284 -4.42 17.23 1.75
N GLY A 285 -5.56 16.55 1.93
CA GLY A 285 -5.89 15.76 3.13
C GLY A 285 -6.26 16.57 4.37
N GLU A 286 -6.41 17.89 4.25
CA GLU A 286 -6.90 18.76 5.32
C GLU A 286 -8.44 18.68 5.44
N ALA A 287 -9.16 18.75 4.32
CA ALA A 287 -10.62 18.75 4.32
C ALA A 287 -11.20 17.32 4.21
N LEU A 288 -12.43 17.13 4.68
CA LEU A 288 -13.20 15.91 4.38
C LEU A 288 -13.79 16.04 2.98
N LYS A 289 -13.20 15.30 2.03
CA LYS A 289 -13.73 15.13 0.68
C LYS A 289 -14.74 13.99 0.67
N LEU A 290 -15.76 14.09 -0.18
CA LEU A 290 -16.80 13.08 -0.31
C LEU A 290 -17.06 12.86 -1.79
N PRO A 291 -17.15 11.59 -2.23
CA PRO A 291 -17.54 11.30 -3.60
C PRO A 291 -18.94 11.83 -3.87
N THR A 292 -19.21 12.17 -5.13
CA THR A 292 -20.48 12.81 -5.54
C THR A 292 -21.70 12.07 -5.01
N GLN A 293 -21.69 10.74 -5.07
CA GLN A 293 -22.77 9.88 -4.59
C GLN A 293 -23.07 10.03 -3.08
N HIS A 294 -22.08 10.42 -2.26
CA HIS A 294 -22.19 10.54 -0.80
C HIS A 294 -22.19 11.98 -0.30
N GLN A 295 -22.15 12.99 -1.17
CA GLN A 295 -22.15 14.41 -0.75
C GLN A 295 -23.35 14.79 0.12
N HIS A 296 -24.52 14.19 -0.16
CA HIS A 296 -25.74 14.39 0.61
C HIS A 296 -25.63 13.95 2.09
N LEU A 297 -24.65 13.10 2.42
CA LEU A 297 -24.39 12.62 3.77
C LEU A 297 -23.47 13.54 4.59
N ARG A 298 -22.93 14.62 4.01
CA ARG A 298 -21.95 15.51 4.69
C ARG A 298 -22.37 15.94 6.11
N PRO A 299 -23.60 16.47 6.34
CA PRO A 299 -23.98 16.93 7.69
C PRO A 299 -23.96 15.80 8.73
N TYR A 300 -24.26 14.57 8.30
CA TYR A 300 -24.21 13.39 9.14
C TYR A 300 -22.76 12.97 9.39
N LEU A 301 -21.97 12.81 8.33
CA LEU A 301 -20.60 12.29 8.40
C LEU A 301 -19.67 13.18 9.24
N GLU A 302 -19.79 14.51 9.12
CA GLU A 302 -18.97 15.44 9.90
C GLU A 302 -19.24 15.37 11.42
N GLN A 303 -20.39 14.83 11.83
CA GLN A 303 -20.75 14.65 13.24
C GLN A 303 -20.40 13.26 13.78
N HIS A 304 -20.39 12.23 12.92
CA HIS A 304 -20.29 10.84 13.34
C HIS A 304 -18.91 10.22 13.09
N LEU A 305 -18.14 10.77 12.14
CA LEU A 305 -16.78 10.31 11.90
C LEU A 305 -15.85 10.76 13.04
N GLN A 306 -14.91 9.88 13.39
CA GLN A 306 -13.94 10.15 14.45
C GLN A 306 -13.09 11.37 14.10
N LYS A 307 -13.12 12.43 14.92
CA LYS A 307 -12.28 13.60 14.69
C LYS A 307 -10.80 13.21 14.67
N LEU A 308 -10.11 13.57 13.59
CA LEU A 308 -8.67 13.42 13.43
C LEU A 308 -8.00 14.72 13.87
N GLU A 309 -6.83 14.61 14.49
CA GLU A 309 -5.96 15.76 14.73
C GLU A 309 -5.23 16.16 13.43
N GLY A 310 -4.80 17.42 13.40
CA GLY A 310 -4.15 18.08 12.26
C GLY A 310 -2.99 17.27 11.72
#